data_AF-F0YC65-F1
#
_entry.id   AF-F0YC65-F1
#
_cell.length_a   1.000
_cell.length_b   1.000
_cell.length_c   1.000
_cell.angle_alpha   90.00
_cell.angle_beta   90.00
_cell.angle_gamma   90.00
#
_symmetry.space_group_name_H-M   'P 1'
#
loop_
_entity.id
_entity.type
_entity.pdbx_description
1 polymer ?
#
loop_
_entity_poly.entity_id
_entity_poly.type
_entity_poly.pdbx_seq_one_letter_code
_entity_poly.pdbx_strand_id
1 'polypeptide(L)'
;MRETAENLPLAPGQPWQAEAPFSKRNSEDCSAHSEAEICREVDHASAALQSNSPQSSTRSVDDVGDGHTEYVTSVCFAGNERGLSASRDCTAKLWDLANGVCIHTLEGHTDRVTAVCAYGGEKGCAITASKDKTAKVWNLVTGECVLTLEEHHTQAVESVCVTPDGTRLVTGSRDRTAKVWDLETGICVATLSGHAKAVSSVCVTHDARLAVTASEDFKAKIWEVATERCPPATSTHRSFVNAVCVTPDGCYALTGSNDKSAKLWNLLDGECSLDLPHKNYVTDVCVSPDGQRALTGSCDNTAKLWDLKTGNCLRPLVGHSGVVRAVCFTLDGTHAVTGSADKTAKIWDLATDDFLFTLEGHGDYVNSVCVVDNARVLTASRDATAKVWRLDTGKLLRTLERHEHYPEGHEHYIESICVTPDGNRALTASRDYSAKVWHIDTAKCVLTLEGHTDWVNDICVTPDGKRALTASGDNSAKVWNLVDGTCILTLEGHTYWVNGICVTPCGKRAITASQDKTARVWNLEEEMQTQLRLHADNGSQEASLLGRWLSRS
;
A
#
# COMPACT_ATOMS: atom_id res chain seq x y z
N MET A 1 37.78 47.25 -6.05
CA MET A 1 37.55 48.36 -6.99
C MET A 1 37.72 47.81 -8.40
N ARG A 2 36.62 47.84 -9.19
CA ARG A 2 36.56 47.83 -10.67
C ARG A 2 37.13 46.61 -11.42
N GLU A 3 36.53 46.06 -12.47
CA GLU A 3 35.24 46.24 -13.16
C GLU A 3 35.16 45.17 -14.28
N THR A 4 33.98 44.57 -14.46
CA THR A 4 33.28 44.22 -15.72
C THR A 4 33.98 43.56 -16.92
N ALA A 5 33.38 42.46 -17.40
CA ALA A 5 33.02 42.17 -18.80
C ALA A 5 32.04 40.97 -18.82
N GLU A 6 30.73 41.14 -19.03
CA GLU A 6 29.96 41.14 -20.30
C GLU A 6 29.91 39.81 -21.10
N ASN A 7 28.75 39.14 -20.97
CA ASN A 7 27.88 38.43 -21.95
C ASN A 7 28.43 37.73 -23.24
N LEU A 8 28.30 36.38 -23.27
CA LEU A 8 27.55 35.45 -24.18
C LEU A 8 27.47 35.68 -25.72
N PRO A 9 27.03 34.70 -26.58
CA PRO A 9 26.95 33.21 -26.50
C PRO A 9 27.42 32.47 -27.80
N LEU A 10 27.34 31.12 -27.85
CA LEU A 10 26.86 30.27 -28.98
C LEU A 10 27.32 28.78 -28.83
N ALA A 11 26.37 27.84 -28.92
CA ALA A 11 26.55 26.38 -29.11
C ALA A 11 26.23 26.02 -30.59
N PRO A 12 26.20 24.74 -31.09
CA PRO A 12 26.47 23.40 -30.50
C PRO A 12 27.28 22.43 -31.41
N GLY A 13 27.57 21.19 -30.95
CA GLY A 13 28.00 20.08 -31.83
C GLY A 13 28.61 18.84 -31.14
N GLN A 14 27.84 17.76 -31.00
CA GLN A 14 28.25 16.37 -30.67
C GLN A 14 29.03 15.69 -31.82
N PRO A 15 29.51 14.41 -31.74
CA PRO A 15 29.65 13.45 -30.62
C PRO A 15 31.09 12.84 -30.51
N TRP A 16 31.37 12.10 -29.43
CA TRP A 16 32.51 11.15 -29.40
C TRP A 16 32.01 9.72 -29.13
N GLN A 17 32.33 8.83 -30.07
CA GLN A 17 32.31 7.37 -29.95
C GLN A 17 33.62 6.88 -29.32
N ALA A 18 33.56 5.81 -28.52
CA ALA A 18 34.67 4.89 -28.25
C ALA A 18 34.04 3.55 -27.85
N GLU A 19 33.95 2.60 -28.77
CA GLU A 19 34.90 1.48 -29.00
C GLU A 19 35.00 0.47 -27.83
N ALA A 20 34.54 -0.75 -28.13
CA ALA A 20 34.77 -1.98 -27.38
C ALA A 20 36.23 -2.46 -27.52
N PRO A 21 36.60 -3.50 -26.75
CA PRO A 21 37.12 -4.66 -27.46
C PRO A 21 36.60 -6.03 -26.96
N PHE A 22 36.51 -6.92 -27.94
CA PHE A 22 36.34 -8.36 -27.86
C PHE A 22 37.53 -9.06 -27.17
N SER A 23 37.27 -10.19 -26.50
CA SER A 23 38.13 -11.38 -26.62
C SER A 23 37.34 -12.69 -26.41
N LYS A 24 37.26 -13.49 -27.48
CA LYS A 24 36.91 -14.93 -27.50
C LYS A 24 38.19 -15.75 -27.72
N ARG A 25 38.27 -16.93 -27.10
CA ARG A 25 38.95 -18.17 -27.59
C ARG A 25 38.41 -19.35 -26.74
N ASN A 26 37.60 -20.23 -27.34
CA ASN A 26 37.91 -21.56 -27.92
C ASN A 26 38.21 -22.62 -26.84
N SER A 27 37.31 -23.56 -26.51
CA SER A 27 36.88 -24.78 -27.24
C SER A 27 37.92 -25.91 -27.20
N GLU A 28 37.57 -27.05 -26.58
CA GLU A 28 37.81 -28.41 -27.13
C GLU A 28 37.12 -29.50 -26.29
N ASP A 29 36.74 -30.55 -27.02
CA ASP A 29 35.89 -31.70 -26.70
C ASP A 29 36.44 -32.69 -25.68
N CYS A 30 35.55 -33.48 -25.07
CA CYS A 30 35.73 -34.94 -24.91
C CYS A 30 34.39 -35.65 -24.72
N SER A 31 34.22 -36.70 -25.52
CA SER A 31 33.02 -37.52 -25.75
C SER A 31 32.95 -38.79 -24.89
N ALA A 32 31.71 -39.22 -24.62
CA ALA A 32 31.16 -40.59 -24.68
C ALA A 32 31.78 -41.78 -23.89
N HIS A 33 30.92 -42.42 -23.07
CA HIS A 33 30.74 -43.88 -22.87
C HIS A 33 29.41 -44.06 -22.08
N SER A 34 28.29 -44.55 -22.62
CA SER A 34 27.86 -45.89 -23.07
C SER A 34 27.47 -46.87 -21.96
N GLU A 35 26.38 -47.64 -22.23
CA GLU A 35 25.77 -48.79 -21.52
C GLU A 35 24.60 -48.43 -20.57
N ALA A 36 23.30 -48.61 -20.89
CA ALA A 36 22.48 -49.72 -21.42
C ALA A 36 22.21 -50.85 -20.41
N GLU A 37 20.96 -51.01 -19.96
CA GLU A 37 20.27 -52.31 -19.72
C GLU A 37 18.74 -52.08 -19.56
N ILE A 38 17.93 -52.44 -20.56
CA ILE A 38 17.06 -53.64 -20.70
C ILE A 38 15.59 -53.41 -20.29
N CYS A 39 14.73 -53.37 -21.32
CA CYS A 39 13.29 -53.63 -21.28
C CYS A 39 12.99 -55.13 -21.45
N ARG A 40 11.92 -55.64 -20.84
CA ARG A 40 11.03 -56.76 -21.28
C ARG A 40 9.70 -56.60 -20.52
N GLU A 41 8.59 -56.15 -21.12
CA GLU A 41 7.58 -56.92 -21.88
C GLU A 41 7.20 -58.28 -21.25
N VAL A 42 5.91 -58.49 -20.92
CA VAL A 42 4.95 -59.29 -21.72
C VAL A 42 3.52 -59.06 -21.22
N ASP A 43 2.64 -58.73 -22.17
CA ASP A 43 1.18 -58.62 -22.10
C ASP A 43 0.46 -59.95 -21.78
N HIS A 44 -0.68 -59.86 -21.10
CA HIS A 44 -1.81 -60.75 -21.37
C HIS A 44 -3.14 -59.98 -21.32
N ALA A 45 -3.71 -59.79 -22.52
CA ALA A 45 -5.13 -59.58 -22.78
C ALA A 45 -5.94 -60.82 -22.30
N SER A 46 -7.25 -60.85 -22.03
CA SER A 46 -8.41 -60.04 -22.41
C SER A 46 -9.63 -60.58 -21.63
N ALA A 47 -10.57 -59.74 -21.18
CA ALA A 47 -11.98 -60.10 -21.10
C ALA A 47 -12.87 -58.85 -20.97
N ALA A 48 -13.93 -58.83 -21.77
CA ALA A 48 -14.80 -57.71 -22.07
C ALA A 48 -15.78 -57.33 -20.95
N LEU A 49 -16.21 -56.06 -20.90
CA LEU A 49 -17.62 -55.64 -21.09
C LEU A 49 -17.78 -54.12 -20.92
N GLN A 50 -18.67 -53.56 -21.74
CA GLN A 50 -18.94 -52.14 -21.95
C GLN A 50 -19.69 -51.46 -20.80
N SER A 51 -19.42 -50.15 -20.65
CA SER A 51 -20.32 -49.02 -20.35
C SER A 51 -21.40 -49.16 -19.25
N ASN A 52 -21.25 -48.38 -18.18
CA ASN A 52 -22.15 -47.27 -17.81
C ASN A 52 -21.73 -46.66 -16.45
N SER A 53 -21.56 -45.34 -16.40
CA SER A 53 -21.59 -44.51 -15.16
C SER A 53 -22.96 -44.59 -14.46
N PRO A 54 -23.24 -44.02 -13.25
CA PRO A 54 -22.46 -43.08 -12.41
C PRO A 54 -22.52 -43.37 -10.88
N GLN A 55 -21.79 -42.60 -10.03
CA GLN A 55 -22.32 -41.86 -8.86
C GLN A 55 -21.24 -41.43 -7.84
N SER A 56 -21.40 -40.18 -7.39
CA SER A 56 -20.75 -39.49 -6.27
C SER A 56 -21.15 -40.02 -4.89
N SER A 57 -20.27 -39.90 -3.89
CA SER A 57 -20.69 -39.78 -2.49
C SER A 57 -19.78 -38.82 -1.72
N THR A 58 -20.35 -37.69 -1.33
CA THR A 58 -19.84 -36.65 -0.44
C THR A 58 -19.73 -37.13 1.00
N ARG A 59 -18.73 -36.60 1.72
CA ARG A 59 -18.92 -36.15 3.10
C ARG A 59 -18.60 -34.63 3.08
N SER A 60 -19.17 -33.85 4.01
CA SER A 60 -19.47 -32.40 3.94
C SER A 60 -18.37 -31.41 4.50
N VAL A 61 -18.63 -30.21 5.07
CA VAL A 61 -17.59 -29.31 5.69
C VAL A 61 -18.13 -28.50 6.91
N ASP A 62 -17.70 -28.79 8.15
CA ASP A 62 -17.80 -27.95 9.38
C ASP A 62 -16.48 -28.30 10.08
N ASP A 63 -15.54 -27.39 10.05
CA ASP A 63 -15.03 -26.87 11.30
C ASP A 63 -14.87 -25.37 11.09
N VAL A 64 -15.62 -24.61 11.87
CA VAL A 64 -15.62 -23.16 11.98
C VAL A 64 -14.73 -22.86 13.18
N GLY A 65 -13.67 -22.03 13.05
CA GLY A 65 -12.75 -21.82 14.19
C GLY A 65 -11.82 -20.62 14.24
N ASP A 66 -11.16 -20.20 13.15
CA ASP A 66 -9.87 -19.48 13.36
C ASP A 66 -9.89 -17.94 13.25
N GLY A 67 -11.03 -17.34 12.88
CA GLY A 67 -11.19 -15.89 12.76
C GLY A 67 -11.06 -15.11 14.08
N HIS A 68 -10.79 -13.81 14.00
CA HIS A 68 -11.00 -12.91 15.12
C HIS A 68 -12.50 -12.68 15.42
N THR A 69 -12.82 -12.28 16.65
CA THR A 69 -14.21 -12.09 17.13
C THR A 69 -14.66 -10.62 17.29
N GLU A 70 -13.75 -9.64 17.38
CA GLU A 70 -13.99 -8.16 17.32
C GLU A 70 -13.04 -7.42 16.36
N TYR A 71 -13.23 -6.11 15.93
CA TYR A 71 -12.81 -5.20 14.72
C TYR A 71 -11.41 -4.83 14.12
N VAL A 72 -10.89 -5.31 12.97
CA VAL A 72 -9.49 -4.95 12.59
C VAL A 72 -8.98 -3.50 12.63
N THR A 73 -8.26 -3.23 13.71
CA THR A 73 -7.38 -2.10 13.92
C THR A 73 -6.14 -2.12 13.04
N SER A 74 -5.38 -3.22 12.91
CA SER A 74 -4.09 -3.18 12.22
C SER A 74 -3.65 -4.46 11.52
N VAL A 75 -2.83 -4.23 10.48
CA VAL A 75 -2.40 -5.23 9.52
C VAL A 75 -0.98 -5.10 9.05
N CYS A 76 -0.26 -6.21 9.01
CA CYS A 76 1.09 -6.21 8.46
C CYS A 76 1.52 -7.57 7.93
N PHE A 77 2.64 -7.53 7.20
CA PHE A 77 3.30 -8.71 6.68
C PHE A 77 4.53 -9.06 7.51
N ALA A 78 4.64 -10.32 7.93
CA ALA A 78 5.84 -10.92 8.50
C ALA A 78 6.60 -11.73 7.44
N GLY A 79 7.15 -11.01 6.46
CA GLY A 79 7.78 -11.62 5.28
C GLY A 79 6.78 -12.01 4.19
N ASN A 80 7.17 -12.99 3.38
CA ASN A 80 6.50 -13.37 2.14
C ASN A 80 5.36 -14.37 2.35
N GLU A 81 5.44 -15.18 3.42
CA GLU A 81 4.54 -16.31 3.66
C GLU A 81 3.87 -16.32 5.04
N ARG A 82 4.18 -15.41 5.98
CA ARG A 82 3.37 -15.21 7.21
C ARG A 82 2.73 -13.85 7.50
N GLY A 83 1.41 -13.74 7.60
CA GLY A 83 0.67 -12.49 7.87
C GLY A 83 0.36 -12.31 9.35
N LEU A 84 0.18 -11.08 9.83
CA LEU A 84 -0.07 -10.82 11.24
C LEU A 84 -1.20 -9.86 11.50
N SER A 85 -2.20 -10.35 12.26
CA SER A 85 -3.41 -9.67 12.73
C SER A 85 -3.36 -9.17 14.15
N ALA A 86 -3.93 -7.99 14.40
CA ALA A 86 -4.14 -7.48 15.75
C ALA A 86 -5.63 -7.27 16.01
N SER A 87 -6.16 -7.84 17.12
CA SER A 87 -7.56 -7.80 17.50
C SER A 87 -8.06 -7.24 18.83
N ARG A 88 -9.24 -6.59 18.80
CA ARG A 88 -10.10 -6.13 19.92
C ARG A 88 -10.72 -7.29 20.66
N ASP A 89 -10.64 -8.49 20.10
CA ASP A 89 -10.93 -9.69 20.86
C ASP A 89 -9.79 -10.04 21.82
N CYS A 90 -8.80 -9.14 21.93
CA CYS A 90 -7.64 -9.24 22.79
C CYS A 90 -6.61 -10.26 22.30
N THR A 91 -6.70 -10.69 21.04
CA THR A 91 -5.73 -11.61 20.44
C THR A 91 -5.04 -10.94 19.27
N ALA A 92 -3.82 -11.36 18.99
CA ALA A 92 -3.26 -11.24 17.66
C ALA A 92 -3.20 -12.64 17.07
N LYS A 93 -3.20 -12.76 15.75
CA LYS A 93 -3.05 -14.06 15.12
C LYS A 93 -1.94 -13.97 14.08
N LEU A 94 -1.08 -14.99 14.07
CA LEU A 94 -0.15 -15.26 13.01
C LEU A 94 -0.78 -16.26 12.09
N TRP A 95 -0.63 -16.01 10.81
CA TRP A 95 -1.28 -16.82 9.82
C TRP A 95 -0.29 -17.17 8.76
N ASP A 96 -0.40 -18.42 8.37
CA ASP A 96 0.20 -18.88 7.16
C ASP A 96 -0.52 -18.13 6.07
N LEU A 97 0.17 -17.39 5.22
CA LEU A 97 -0.55 -16.83 4.11
C LEU A 97 -0.78 -17.88 3.07
N ALA A 98 0.11 -18.83 2.87
CA ALA A 98 -0.14 -19.92 1.95
C ALA A 98 -1.53 -20.51 2.25
N ASN A 99 -1.69 -21.17 3.39
CA ASN A 99 -2.89 -21.97 3.66
C ASN A 99 -3.83 -21.35 4.68
N GLY A 100 -3.53 -20.14 5.17
CA GLY A 100 -4.07 -19.38 6.32
C GLY A 100 -5.30 -19.80 7.09
N VAL A 101 -5.23 -21.06 7.47
CA VAL A 101 -4.86 -21.47 8.82
C VAL A 101 -4.13 -20.40 9.64
N CYS A 102 -4.75 -20.07 10.77
CA CYS A 102 -4.06 -19.42 11.86
C CYS A 102 -2.95 -20.35 12.36
N ILE A 103 -1.68 -19.99 12.15
CA ILE A 103 -0.54 -20.75 12.68
C ILE A 103 -0.54 -20.63 14.20
N HIS A 104 -0.68 -19.39 14.70
CA HIS A 104 -0.65 -19.11 16.13
C HIS A 104 -1.70 -18.08 16.50
N THR A 105 -2.55 -18.40 17.47
CA THR A 105 -3.32 -17.37 18.18
C THR A 105 -2.44 -16.88 19.32
N LEU A 106 -2.00 -15.65 19.20
CA LEU A 106 -1.16 -14.95 20.15
C LEU A 106 -2.06 -14.43 21.27
N GLU A 107 -2.39 -15.34 22.18
CA GLU A 107 -3.25 -15.10 23.34
C GLU A 107 -2.41 -14.71 24.55
N GLY A 108 -2.83 -13.66 25.23
CA GLY A 108 -2.13 -13.15 26.40
C GLY A 108 -2.40 -11.68 26.69
N HIS A 109 -3.02 -10.95 25.76
CA HIS A 109 -3.55 -9.63 26.04
C HIS A 109 -4.91 -9.71 26.74
N THR A 110 -5.17 -8.79 27.67
CA THR A 110 -6.42 -8.79 28.48
C THR A 110 -7.44 -7.75 28.01
N ASP A 111 -7.13 -7.02 26.94
CA ASP A 111 -7.95 -6.01 26.28
C ASP A 111 -7.49 -5.92 24.82
N ARG A 112 -8.17 -5.09 24.04
CA ARG A 112 -8.08 -5.02 22.59
C ARG A 112 -6.70 -4.65 22.03
N VAL A 113 -6.17 -5.47 21.13
CA VAL A 113 -4.96 -5.20 20.35
C VAL A 113 -5.25 -4.16 19.25
N THR A 114 -4.44 -3.11 19.22
CA THR A 114 -4.63 -1.88 18.42
C THR A 114 -3.67 -1.79 17.24
N ALA A 115 -2.50 -2.40 17.34
CA ALA A 115 -1.48 -2.34 16.31
C ALA A 115 -0.64 -3.63 16.28
N VAL A 116 -0.19 -4.00 15.10
CA VAL A 116 0.71 -5.14 14.90
C VAL A 116 1.79 -4.81 13.88
N CYS A 117 3.00 -5.30 14.13
CA CYS A 117 4.11 -5.21 13.20
C CYS A 117 4.97 -6.48 13.30
N ALA A 118 5.80 -6.71 12.28
CA ALA A 118 6.69 -7.86 12.21
C ALA A 118 8.12 -7.41 11.90
N TYR A 119 9.10 -8.20 12.35
CA TYR A 119 10.50 -8.01 11.99
C TYR A 119 11.23 -9.36 11.92
N GLY A 120 12.39 -9.37 11.28
CA GLY A 120 13.19 -10.60 11.11
C GLY A 120 12.63 -11.59 10.07
N GLY A 121 11.69 -11.14 9.23
CA GLY A 121 11.05 -11.97 8.21
C GLY A 121 10.20 -13.10 8.79
N GLU A 122 10.09 -14.21 8.08
CA GLU A 122 9.16 -15.29 8.41
C GLU A 122 9.51 -16.03 9.71
N LYS A 123 10.81 -16.10 10.06
CA LYS A 123 11.28 -16.74 11.29
C LYS A 123 11.57 -15.75 12.42
N GLY A 124 11.18 -14.50 12.22
CA GLY A 124 11.39 -13.45 13.21
C GLY A 124 10.28 -13.43 14.25
N CYS A 125 9.89 -12.23 14.68
CA CYS A 125 8.93 -12.04 15.75
C CYS A 125 7.77 -11.14 15.32
N ALA A 126 6.60 -11.42 15.89
CA ALA A 126 5.46 -10.51 15.88
C ALA A 126 5.58 -9.56 17.05
N ILE A 127 5.06 -8.36 16.88
CA ILE A 127 4.84 -7.44 17.98
C ILE A 127 3.43 -6.91 17.93
N THR A 128 2.79 -6.96 19.09
CA THR A 128 1.41 -6.56 19.27
C THR A 128 1.35 -5.47 20.32
N ALA A 129 0.51 -4.48 20.09
CA ALA A 129 0.19 -3.45 21.08
C ALA A 129 -1.28 -3.53 21.45
N SER A 130 -1.59 -3.38 22.73
CA SER A 130 -2.95 -3.52 23.21
C SER A 130 -3.38 -2.43 24.17
N LYS A 131 -4.70 -2.26 24.23
CA LYS A 131 -5.40 -1.45 25.21
C LYS A 131 -5.23 -1.92 26.65
N ASP A 132 -4.77 -3.16 26.85
CA ASP A 132 -4.43 -3.69 28.17
C ASP A 132 -3.16 -3.07 28.75
N LYS A 133 -2.58 -2.11 28.02
CA LYS A 133 -1.42 -1.33 28.38
C LYS A 133 -0.12 -2.10 28.17
N THR A 134 -0.14 -3.22 27.48
CA THR A 134 1.05 -4.02 27.21
C THR A 134 1.35 -4.05 25.72
N ALA A 135 2.61 -4.26 25.42
CA ALA A 135 3.03 -4.78 24.13
C ALA A 135 3.60 -6.18 24.33
N LYS A 136 3.41 -7.08 23.38
CA LYS A 136 3.93 -8.45 23.47
C LYS A 136 4.72 -8.77 22.22
N VAL A 137 5.83 -9.48 22.42
CA VAL A 137 6.69 -10.01 21.37
C VAL A 137 6.50 -11.50 21.34
N TRP A 138 6.22 -12.00 20.15
CA TRP A 138 5.87 -13.37 19.94
C TRP A 138 6.81 -13.98 18.94
N ASN A 139 7.28 -15.19 19.22
CA ASN A 139 8.07 -15.91 18.26
C ASN A 139 7.15 -16.39 17.13
N LEU A 140 7.46 -16.04 15.89
CA LEU A 140 6.60 -16.46 14.77
C LEU A 140 6.72 -17.96 14.49
N VAL A 141 7.77 -18.63 14.96
CA VAL A 141 7.95 -20.07 14.82
C VAL A 141 7.18 -20.81 15.91
N THR A 142 7.32 -20.43 17.18
CA THR A 142 6.70 -21.16 18.30
C THR A 142 5.32 -20.66 18.70
N GLY A 143 4.97 -19.41 18.37
CA GLY A 143 3.71 -18.77 18.77
C GLY A 143 3.69 -18.33 20.23
N GLU A 144 4.73 -18.68 20.98
CA GLU A 144 4.84 -18.34 22.38
C GLU A 144 5.14 -16.85 22.52
N CYS A 145 4.54 -16.26 23.55
CA CYS A 145 4.95 -14.96 24.02
C CYS A 145 6.38 -15.09 24.54
N VAL A 146 7.35 -14.60 23.76
CA VAL A 146 8.76 -14.55 24.15
C VAL A 146 8.95 -13.47 25.21
N LEU A 147 8.17 -12.40 25.10
CA LEU A 147 8.36 -11.20 25.87
C LEU A 147 7.02 -10.51 26.04
N THR A 148 6.59 -10.34 27.29
CA THR A 148 5.59 -9.32 27.57
C THR A 148 6.30 -8.08 28.06
N LEU A 149 6.06 -6.98 27.36
CA LEU A 149 6.49 -5.65 27.71
C LEU A 149 5.44 -5.05 28.64
N GLU A 150 5.40 -5.56 29.86
CA GLU A 150 4.44 -5.18 30.91
C GLU A 150 5.04 -4.18 31.92
N GLU A 151 4.18 -3.61 32.76
CA GLU A 151 4.49 -2.66 33.85
C GLU A 151 4.89 -1.22 33.49
N HIS A 152 5.14 -0.87 32.21
CA HIS A 152 5.57 0.49 31.89
C HIS A 152 4.50 1.42 31.31
N HIS A 153 3.55 0.95 30.50
CA HIS A 153 2.44 1.80 30.02
C HIS A 153 1.26 1.76 31.00
N THR A 154 0.63 2.92 31.24
CA THR A 154 -0.47 3.05 32.23
C THR A 154 -1.86 3.08 31.60
N GLN A 155 -1.92 3.27 30.28
CA GLN A 155 -3.10 3.21 29.43
C GLN A 155 -2.77 2.49 28.12
N ALA A 156 -3.82 2.33 27.32
CA ALA A 156 -3.83 1.65 26.05
C ALA A 156 -2.68 1.99 25.09
N VAL A 157 -1.92 1.00 24.65
CA VAL A 157 -0.99 1.15 23.51
C VAL A 157 -1.83 1.19 22.23
N GLU A 158 -1.57 2.12 21.31
CA GLU A 158 -2.35 2.41 20.09
C GLU A 158 -1.56 2.19 18.80
N SER A 159 -0.23 2.27 18.83
CA SER A 159 0.61 2.11 17.64
C SER A 159 1.94 1.45 18.00
N VAL A 160 2.46 0.62 17.10
CA VAL A 160 3.79 0.00 17.22
C VAL A 160 4.55 0.08 15.91
N CYS A 161 5.86 0.26 16.02
CA CYS A 161 6.76 0.21 14.89
C CYS A 161 8.09 -0.40 15.34
N VAL A 162 8.62 -1.33 14.55
CA VAL A 162 9.92 -1.95 14.79
C VAL A 162 10.97 -1.25 13.97
N THR A 163 12.14 -1.11 14.58
CA THR A 163 13.37 -0.71 13.89
C THR A 163 13.69 -1.68 12.75
N PRO A 164 14.15 -1.18 11.58
CA PRO A 164 14.50 -2.04 10.45
C PRO A 164 15.56 -3.12 10.74
N ASP A 165 16.43 -2.88 11.72
CA ASP A 165 17.41 -3.86 12.21
C ASP A 165 16.79 -4.96 13.10
N GLY A 166 15.54 -4.81 13.52
CA GLY A 166 14.82 -5.77 14.34
C GLY A 166 15.23 -5.79 15.81
N THR A 167 16.02 -4.83 16.28
CA THR A 167 16.59 -4.87 17.63
C THR A 167 15.72 -4.16 18.67
N ARG A 168 14.97 -3.15 18.24
CA ARG A 168 14.14 -2.31 19.11
C ARG A 168 12.73 -2.15 18.61
N LEU A 169 11.81 -1.99 19.55
CA LEU A 169 10.42 -1.66 19.30
C LEU A 169 10.10 -0.28 19.85
N VAL A 170 9.30 0.48 19.11
CA VAL A 170 8.65 1.69 19.61
C VAL A 170 7.15 1.49 19.71
N THR A 171 6.59 1.73 20.90
CA THR A 171 5.16 1.72 21.18
C THR A 171 4.67 3.13 21.41
N GLY A 172 3.47 3.50 20.96
CA GLY A 172 2.77 4.73 21.30
C GLY A 172 1.48 4.44 22.06
N SER A 173 1.18 5.16 23.14
CA SER A 173 0.05 4.88 24.04
C SER A 173 -0.84 6.10 24.34
N ARG A 174 -2.10 5.82 24.72
CA ARG A 174 -3.06 6.76 25.32
C ARG A 174 -2.58 7.36 26.63
N ASP A 175 -1.61 6.74 27.30
CA ASP A 175 -1.02 7.31 28.51
C ASP A 175 -0.18 8.55 28.26
N ARG A 176 -0.10 8.96 26.97
CA ARG A 176 0.58 10.14 26.46
C ARG A 176 2.09 9.94 26.34
N THR A 177 2.53 8.69 26.39
CA THR A 177 3.92 8.31 26.20
C THR A 177 4.07 7.41 25.00
N ALA A 178 5.23 7.50 24.36
CA ALA A 178 5.77 6.38 23.60
C ALA A 178 6.86 5.70 24.43
N LYS A 179 7.19 4.45 24.14
CA LYS A 179 8.27 3.73 24.81
C LYS A 179 9.12 2.98 23.81
N VAL A 180 10.42 2.93 24.09
CA VAL A 180 11.38 2.14 23.33
C VAL A 180 11.73 0.92 24.16
N TRP A 181 11.68 -0.24 23.53
CA TRP A 181 11.91 -1.52 24.16
C TRP A 181 13.06 -2.22 23.46
N ASP A 182 13.93 -2.82 24.25
CA ASP A 182 14.92 -3.76 23.76
C ASP A 182 14.23 -5.10 23.54
N LEU A 183 14.30 -5.63 22.32
CA LEU A 183 13.58 -6.86 21.98
C LEU A 183 14.32 -8.13 22.43
N GLU A 184 15.60 -8.02 22.80
CA GLU A 184 16.39 -9.14 23.32
C GLU A 184 16.14 -9.34 24.83
N THR A 185 16.05 -8.23 25.58
CA THR A 185 15.93 -8.26 27.06
C THR A 185 14.52 -7.96 27.56
N GLY A 186 13.66 -7.32 26.74
CA GLY A 186 12.31 -6.88 27.12
C GLY A 186 12.25 -5.72 28.10
N ILE A 187 13.41 -5.16 28.39
CA ILE A 187 13.52 -4.01 29.26
C ILE A 187 13.06 -2.79 28.46
N CYS A 188 12.21 -1.97 29.09
CA CYS A 188 11.92 -0.64 28.60
C CYS A 188 13.22 0.17 28.67
N VAL A 189 13.84 0.38 27.50
CA VAL A 189 15.08 1.16 27.38
C VAL A 189 14.80 2.63 27.41
N ALA A 190 13.62 3.08 26.95
CA ALA A 190 13.27 4.48 26.98
C ALA A 190 11.78 4.71 27.26
N THR A 191 11.48 5.72 28.09
CA THR A 191 10.12 6.28 28.15
C THR A 191 10.07 7.68 27.53
N LEU A 192 9.52 7.72 26.33
CA LEU A 192 9.32 8.90 25.51
C LEU A 192 8.08 9.68 26.00
N SER A 193 8.24 10.39 27.11
CA SER A 193 7.17 11.15 27.76
C SER A 193 7.18 12.62 27.33
N GLY A 194 6.01 13.18 27.02
CA GLY A 194 5.90 14.60 26.67
C GLY A 194 4.66 15.02 25.88
N HIS A 195 3.85 14.08 25.38
CA HIS A 195 2.56 14.42 24.76
C HIS A 195 1.53 14.81 25.84
N ALA A 196 0.57 15.66 25.48
CA ALA A 196 -0.51 16.11 26.35
C ALA A 196 -1.78 15.23 26.23
N LYS A 197 -1.89 14.45 25.16
CA LYS A 197 -2.98 13.51 24.85
C LYS A 197 -2.41 12.23 24.21
N ALA A 198 -3.29 11.33 23.81
CA ALA A 198 -2.94 10.01 23.31
C ALA A 198 -2.01 10.07 22.09
N VAL A 199 -0.96 9.26 22.09
CA VAL A 199 -0.14 9.02 20.89
C VAL A 199 -0.92 8.09 19.98
N SER A 200 -1.23 8.54 18.77
CA SER A 200 -2.11 7.87 17.81
C SER A 200 -1.36 7.07 16.75
N SER A 201 -0.13 7.45 16.41
CA SER A 201 0.68 6.73 15.43
C SER A 201 2.16 6.86 15.75
N VAL A 202 2.94 5.81 15.48
CA VAL A 202 4.40 5.83 15.58
C VAL A 202 5.03 5.26 14.31
N CYS A 203 6.13 5.83 13.86
CA CYS A 203 6.97 5.27 12.80
C CYS A 203 8.45 5.43 13.14
N VAL A 204 9.30 4.63 12.50
CA VAL A 204 10.75 4.62 12.73
C VAL A 204 11.46 4.84 11.40
N THR A 205 12.60 5.53 11.44
CA THR A 205 13.47 5.77 10.28
C THR A 205 14.06 4.49 9.73
N HIS A 206 14.43 4.50 8.45
CA HIS A 206 15.04 3.34 7.80
C HIS A 206 16.41 2.96 8.41
N ASP A 207 17.08 3.91 9.06
CA ASP A 207 18.34 3.71 9.78
C ASP A 207 18.17 3.28 11.25
N ALA A 208 16.93 3.01 11.70
CA ALA A 208 16.57 2.63 13.07
C ALA A 208 16.89 3.67 14.16
N ARG A 209 17.44 4.83 13.80
CA ARG A 209 17.95 5.80 14.77
C ARG A 209 16.84 6.52 15.50
N LEU A 210 15.70 6.76 14.84
CA LEU A 210 14.70 7.69 15.33
C LEU A 210 13.29 7.18 15.18
N ALA A 211 12.45 7.62 16.10
CA ALA A 211 11.03 7.31 16.09
C ALA A 211 10.21 8.60 16.08
N VAL A 212 9.23 8.69 15.19
CA VAL A 212 8.23 9.75 15.16
C VAL A 212 6.96 9.24 15.79
N THR A 213 6.30 10.11 16.55
CA THR A 213 5.04 9.84 17.20
C THR A 213 4.07 10.96 16.86
N ALA A 214 2.96 10.66 16.20
CA ALA A 214 1.84 11.57 16.02
C ALA A 214 0.83 11.39 17.16
N SER A 215 0.20 12.46 17.61
CA SER A 215 -0.72 12.43 18.75
C SER A 215 -1.95 13.30 18.53
N GLU A 216 -3.03 12.92 19.21
CA GLU A 216 -4.28 13.69 19.31
C GLU A 216 -4.11 15.04 20.04
N ASP A 217 -2.95 15.26 20.66
CA ASP A 217 -2.59 16.56 21.24
C ASP A 217 -2.14 17.57 20.21
N PHE A 218 -2.38 17.23 18.94
CA PHE A 218 -1.98 17.97 17.77
C PHE A 218 -0.49 17.81 17.46
N LYS A 219 0.37 17.32 18.34
CA LYS A 219 1.83 17.27 18.14
C LYS A 219 2.24 16.03 17.35
N ALA A 220 3.22 16.20 16.46
CA ALA A 220 4.13 15.10 16.15
C ALA A 220 5.45 15.35 16.87
N LYS A 221 5.92 14.35 17.62
CA LYS A 221 7.21 14.37 18.32
C LYS A 221 8.14 13.37 17.66
N ILE A 222 9.43 13.58 17.81
CA ILE A 222 10.42 12.64 17.32
C ILE A 222 11.46 12.46 18.41
N TRP A 223 12.02 11.27 18.41
CA TRP A 223 12.71 10.72 19.54
C TRP A 223 13.93 10.01 19.04
N GLU A 224 15.07 10.30 19.65
CA GLU A 224 16.25 9.48 19.43
C GLU A 224 16.12 8.19 20.22
N VAL A 225 16.05 7.07 19.50
CA VAL A 225 15.74 5.75 20.05
C VAL A 225 16.81 5.31 21.06
N ALA A 226 18.06 5.75 20.90
CA ALA A 226 19.21 5.33 21.71
C ALA A 226 19.43 6.17 22.99
N THR A 227 18.99 7.43 23.05
CA THR A 227 19.35 8.36 24.14
C THR A 227 18.16 8.79 24.99
N GLU A 228 16.96 8.28 24.69
CA GLU A 228 15.67 8.61 25.33
C GLU A 228 15.30 10.10 25.30
N ARG A 229 16.04 10.91 24.55
CA ARG A 229 15.80 12.34 24.47
C ARG A 229 14.77 12.59 23.38
N CYS A 230 13.70 13.30 23.74
CA CYS A 230 13.07 14.16 22.75
C CYS A 230 14.08 15.28 22.46
N PRO A 231 14.58 15.40 21.22
CA PRO A 231 15.25 16.62 20.86
C PRO A 231 14.17 17.73 20.85
N PRO A 232 14.53 18.95 21.30
CA PRO A 232 13.56 19.89 21.85
C PRO A 232 12.90 20.77 20.78
N ALA A 233 12.01 20.23 19.95
CA ALA A 233 10.85 20.97 19.44
C ALA A 233 9.89 19.99 18.77
N THR A 234 8.61 20.06 19.11
CA THR A 234 7.62 19.18 18.49
C THR A 234 6.43 20.02 18.13
N SER A 235 6.42 20.41 16.86
CA SER A 235 5.37 21.20 16.25
C SER A 235 4.11 20.35 16.08
N THR A 236 2.97 21.01 15.89
CA THR A 236 1.67 20.37 16.01
C THR A 236 0.78 20.64 14.81
N HIS A 237 0.21 19.60 14.21
CA HIS A 237 -0.97 19.68 13.36
C HIS A 237 -2.26 19.95 14.14
N ARG A 238 -3.01 20.99 13.81
CA ARG A 238 -4.18 21.45 14.59
C ARG A 238 -5.48 20.67 14.32
N SER A 239 -5.43 19.56 13.57
CA SER A 239 -6.59 18.77 13.12
C SER A 239 -6.17 17.39 12.57
N PHE A 240 -7.12 16.64 12.00
CA PHE A 240 -6.91 15.30 11.45
C PHE A 240 -5.88 15.28 10.32
N VAL A 241 -5.01 14.27 10.30
CA VAL A 241 -4.04 14.02 9.23
C VAL A 241 -4.68 13.06 8.22
N ASN A 242 -4.79 13.47 6.95
CA ASN A 242 -5.47 12.72 5.88
C ASN A 242 -4.53 11.81 5.07
N ALA A 243 -3.26 12.20 4.92
CA ALA A 243 -2.30 11.50 4.08
C ALA A 243 -0.91 11.54 4.71
N VAL A 244 -0.11 10.49 4.51
CA VAL A 244 1.26 10.40 5.00
C VAL A 244 2.13 9.64 3.99
N CYS A 245 3.34 10.12 3.75
CA CYS A 245 4.37 9.40 3.02
C CYS A 245 5.75 9.64 3.63
N VAL A 246 6.68 8.73 3.37
CA VAL A 246 8.07 8.80 3.85
C VAL A 246 8.97 9.11 2.67
N THR A 247 10.00 9.89 2.92
CA THR A 247 11.04 10.18 1.92
C THR A 247 11.84 8.94 1.56
N PRO A 248 12.34 8.82 0.31
CA PRO A 248 13.12 7.66 -0.13
C PRO A 248 14.37 7.37 0.71
N ASP A 249 15.00 8.42 1.28
CA ASP A 249 16.16 8.28 2.16
C ASP A 249 15.79 7.86 3.59
N GLY A 250 14.48 7.81 3.91
CA GLY A 250 13.97 7.46 5.22
C GLY A 250 14.35 8.44 6.32
N CYS A 251 14.73 9.68 5.98
CA CYS A 251 15.16 10.71 6.93
C CYS A 251 14.05 11.72 7.25
N TYR A 252 13.01 11.80 6.42
CA TYR A 252 11.88 12.71 6.61
C TYR A 252 10.52 12.01 6.40
N ALA A 253 9.50 12.45 7.13
CA ALA A 253 8.10 12.08 6.86
C ALA A 253 7.30 13.31 6.46
N LEU A 254 6.41 13.14 5.50
CA LEU A 254 5.49 14.17 5.02
C LEU A 254 4.07 13.78 5.40
N THR A 255 3.36 14.67 6.09
CA THR A 255 1.96 14.49 6.46
C THR A 255 1.11 15.60 5.88
N GLY A 256 -0.11 15.31 5.44
CA GLY A 256 -1.11 16.29 5.01
C GLY A 256 -2.33 16.27 5.90
N SER A 257 -2.85 17.43 6.33
CA SER A 257 -3.92 17.51 7.33
C SER A 257 -5.07 18.46 6.96
N ASN A 258 -6.24 18.22 7.58
CA ASN A 258 -7.38 19.12 7.66
C ASN A 258 -7.09 20.40 8.45
N ASP A 259 -5.95 20.50 9.10
CA ASP A 259 -5.51 21.74 9.75
C ASP A 259 -5.00 22.77 8.74
N LYS A 260 -5.09 22.43 7.45
CA LYS A 260 -4.69 23.22 6.30
C LYS A 260 -3.17 23.33 6.16
N SER A 261 -2.42 22.38 6.70
CA SER A 261 -0.99 22.28 6.49
C SER A 261 -0.61 20.87 6.09
N ALA A 262 0.41 20.78 5.24
CA ALA A 262 1.28 19.63 5.23
C ALA A 262 2.51 19.94 6.09
N LYS A 263 3.11 18.94 6.72
CA LYS A 263 4.32 19.14 7.52
C LYS A 263 5.37 18.11 7.14
N LEU A 264 6.59 18.59 6.94
CA LEU A 264 7.76 17.73 6.83
C LEU A 264 8.41 17.64 8.20
N TRP A 265 8.55 16.42 8.66
CA TRP A 265 9.13 16.07 9.95
C TRP A 265 10.53 15.56 9.68
N ASN A 266 11.53 16.23 10.26
CA ASN A 266 12.88 15.70 10.24
C ASN A 266 12.95 14.56 11.23
N LEU A 267 13.00 13.34 10.71
CA LEU A 267 13.00 12.18 11.55
C LEU A 267 14.21 12.20 12.50
N LEU A 268 15.28 12.97 12.24
CA LEU A 268 16.47 13.11 13.09
C LEU A 268 16.28 13.86 14.42
N ASP A 269 15.34 14.80 14.54
CA ASP A 269 15.39 15.78 15.65
C ASP A 269 14.07 16.11 16.34
N GLY A 270 12.91 15.68 15.86
CA GLY A 270 11.63 16.08 16.53
C GLY A 270 10.81 17.00 15.69
N GLU A 271 11.54 17.74 14.88
CA GLU A 271 11.12 19.05 14.56
C GLU A 271 10.34 18.94 13.26
N CYS A 272 9.26 19.71 13.24
CA CYS A 272 8.68 20.06 11.98
C CYS A 272 9.73 20.91 11.27
N SER A 273 10.54 20.24 10.45
CA SER A 273 11.53 20.87 9.61
C SER A 273 10.82 21.93 8.79
N LEU A 274 9.67 21.57 8.20
CA LEU A 274 8.94 22.45 7.31
C LEU A 274 7.45 22.41 7.60
N ASP A 275 6.86 23.58 7.77
CA ASP A 275 5.41 23.76 7.70
C ASP A 275 5.06 24.19 6.29
N LEU A 276 4.20 23.41 5.63
CA LEU A 276 3.82 23.57 4.24
C LEU A 276 2.34 24.00 4.18
N PRO A 277 2.05 25.30 4.43
CA PRO A 277 0.69 25.77 4.63
C PRO A 277 -0.11 25.83 3.33
N HIS A 278 -1.38 25.45 3.45
CA HIS A 278 -2.44 25.64 2.48
C HIS A 278 -3.53 26.55 3.06
N LYS A 279 -4.42 27.06 2.20
CA LYS A 279 -5.56 27.87 2.64
C LYS A 279 -6.74 27.00 3.11
N ASN A 280 -6.72 25.71 2.79
CA ASN A 280 -7.75 24.74 3.11
C ASN A 280 -7.15 23.34 3.29
N TYR A 281 -7.99 22.33 3.54
CA TYR A 281 -7.57 20.96 3.85
C TYR A 281 -6.61 20.39 2.81
N VAL A 282 -5.56 19.71 3.24
CA VAL A 282 -4.66 18.97 2.36
C VAL A 282 -5.28 17.61 2.09
N THR A 283 -5.55 17.32 0.82
CA THR A 283 -6.26 16.12 0.36
C THR A 283 -5.32 14.96 0.09
N ASP A 284 -4.12 15.25 -0.42
CA ASP A 284 -3.16 14.25 -0.87
C ASP A 284 -1.71 14.78 -0.78
N VAL A 285 -0.74 13.90 -0.58
CA VAL A 285 0.69 14.24 -0.47
C VAL A 285 1.58 13.18 -1.14
N CYS A 286 2.57 13.62 -1.90
CA CYS A 286 3.61 12.73 -2.43
C CYS A 286 4.99 13.38 -2.40
N VAL A 287 6.03 12.54 -2.37
CA VAL A 287 7.45 12.94 -2.39
C VAL A 287 8.03 12.58 -3.76
N SER A 288 8.93 13.42 -4.26
CA SER A 288 9.64 13.18 -5.52
C SER A 288 10.57 11.96 -5.41
N PRO A 289 10.88 11.29 -6.55
CA PRO A 289 11.77 10.14 -6.55
C PRO A 289 13.18 10.40 -5.98
N ASP A 290 13.67 11.63 -6.12
CA ASP A 290 14.95 12.09 -5.57
C ASP A 290 14.89 12.43 -4.06
N GLY A 291 13.70 12.40 -3.46
CA GLY A 291 13.46 12.75 -2.05
C GLY A 291 13.61 14.23 -1.71
N GLN A 292 13.88 15.10 -2.69
CA GLN A 292 14.19 16.52 -2.46
C GLN A 292 12.97 17.44 -2.51
N ARG A 293 11.87 16.99 -3.08
CA ARG A 293 10.67 17.79 -3.31
C ARG A 293 9.42 17.07 -2.82
N ALA A 294 8.41 17.84 -2.46
CA ALA A 294 7.09 17.33 -2.15
C ALA A 294 6.03 18.05 -2.97
N LEU A 295 4.97 17.32 -3.26
CA LEU A 295 3.81 17.82 -3.96
C LEU A 295 2.58 17.53 -3.09
N THR A 296 1.77 18.56 -2.88
CA THR A 296 0.58 18.47 -2.03
C THR A 296 -0.63 18.98 -2.77
N GLY A 297 -1.74 18.25 -2.68
CA GLY A 297 -3.05 18.64 -3.20
C GLY A 297 -3.94 19.21 -2.09
N SER A 298 -4.81 20.17 -2.40
CA SER A 298 -5.67 20.79 -1.39
C SER A 298 -7.05 21.21 -1.90
N CYS A 299 -7.99 21.27 -0.95
CA CYS A 299 -9.29 21.92 -1.06
C CYS A 299 -9.24 23.44 -1.24
N ASP A 300 -8.05 24.06 -1.32
CA ASP A 300 -7.88 25.47 -1.69
C ASP A 300 -7.76 25.70 -3.19
N ASN A 301 -8.01 24.65 -3.98
CA ASN A 301 -7.91 24.62 -5.44
C ASN A 301 -6.47 24.75 -5.97
N THR A 302 -5.46 24.61 -5.11
CA THR A 302 -4.06 24.64 -5.52
C THR A 302 -3.37 23.34 -5.17
N ALA A 303 -2.48 22.91 -6.07
CA ALA A 303 -1.39 22.05 -5.66
C ALA A 303 -0.18 22.93 -5.33
N LYS A 304 0.69 22.45 -4.46
CA LYS A 304 1.92 23.18 -4.13
C LYS A 304 3.11 22.25 -4.25
N LEU A 305 4.12 22.71 -4.99
CA LEU A 305 5.43 22.12 -5.01
C LEU A 305 6.28 22.77 -3.91
N TRP A 306 6.91 21.92 -3.12
CA TRP A 306 7.72 22.30 -1.99
C TRP A 306 9.12 21.77 -2.17
N ASP A 307 10.08 22.61 -1.83
CA ASP A 307 11.45 22.18 -1.63
C ASP A 307 11.55 21.62 -0.21
N LEU A 308 11.93 20.35 -0.08
CA LEU A 308 12.01 19.69 1.23
C LEU A 308 13.25 20.10 2.03
N LYS A 309 14.20 20.81 1.43
CA LYS A 309 15.38 21.36 2.11
C LYS A 309 15.11 22.73 2.71
N THR A 310 14.29 23.57 2.07
CA THR A 310 14.03 24.95 2.48
C THR A 310 12.62 25.17 3.02
N GLY A 311 11.66 24.29 2.69
CA GLY A 311 10.25 24.42 3.05
C GLY A 311 9.54 25.54 2.34
N ASN A 312 10.25 26.20 1.42
CA ASN A 312 9.64 27.17 0.58
C ASN A 312 8.68 26.45 -0.36
N CYS A 313 7.50 27.06 -0.49
CA CYS A 313 6.66 26.78 -1.64
C CYS A 313 7.46 27.27 -2.85
N LEU A 314 8.15 26.34 -3.51
CA LEU A 314 8.83 26.62 -4.79
C LEU A 314 7.82 27.21 -5.74
N ARG A 315 6.64 26.56 -5.78
CA ARG A 315 5.60 26.94 -6.71
C ARG A 315 4.22 26.59 -6.19
N PRO A 316 3.30 27.57 -6.08
CA PRO A 316 1.89 27.27 -6.07
C PRO A 316 1.45 26.97 -7.50
N LEU A 317 1.01 25.74 -7.74
CA LEU A 317 0.46 25.30 -9.01
C LEU A 317 -0.99 25.80 -9.11
N VAL A 318 -1.12 27.11 -9.37
CA VAL A 318 -2.39 27.82 -9.49
C VAL A 318 -2.90 27.70 -10.91
N GLY A 319 -4.14 27.27 -11.06
CA GLY A 319 -4.78 27.12 -12.36
C GLY A 319 -6.04 26.28 -12.29
N HIS A 320 -6.21 25.47 -11.24
CA HIS A 320 -7.45 24.77 -11.00
C HIS A 320 -8.52 25.68 -10.39
N SER A 321 -9.78 25.53 -10.83
CA SER A 321 -10.93 26.27 -10.31
C SER A 321 -11.73 25.50 -9.24
N GLY A 322 -11.29 24.28 -8.92
CA GLY A 322 -11.91 23.37 -7.96
C GLY A 322 -10.85 22.61 -7.15
N VAL A 323 -11.31 21.79 -6.20
CA VAL A 323 -10.44 21.06 -5.26
C VAL A 323 -9.46 20.17 -6.00
N VAL A 324 -8.16 20.30 -5.70
CA VAL A 324 -7.16 19.35 -6.17
C VAL A 324 -7.29 18.07 -5.34
N ARG A 325 -7.59 16.95 -5.99
CA ARG A 325 -7.90 15.68 -5.31
C ARG A 325 -6.75 14.70 -5.32
N ALA A 326 -5.90 14.75 -6.34
CA ALA A 326 -4.82 13.80 -6.52
C ALA A 326 -3.58 14.48 -7.10
N VAL A 327 -2.41 14.07 -6.63
CA VAL A 327 -1.13 14.63 -7.06
C VAL A 327 -0.08 13.53 -7.26
N CYS A 328 0.70 13.62 -8.34
CA CYS A 328 1.83 12.72 -8.54
C CYS A 328 2.99 13.37 -9.30
N PHE A 329 4.19 12.82 -9.10
CA PHE A 329 5.39 13.14 -9.87
C PHE A 329 5.57 12.17 -11.04
N THR A 330 6.22 12.62 -12.10
CA THR A 330 6.82 11.71 -13.07
C THR A 330 7.96 10.90 -12.46
N LEU A 331 8.31 9.78 -13.09
CA LEU A 331 9.32 8.85 -12.57
C LEU A 331 10.72 9.47 -12.54
N ASP A 332 10.98 10.43 -13.44
CA ASP A 332 12.20 11.25 -13.42
C ASP A 332 12.11 12.49 -12.50
N GLY A 333 10.93 12.74 -11.89
CA GLY A 333 10.66 13.90 -11.05
C GLY A 333 10.68 15.25 -11.79
N THR A 334 10.68 15.27 -13.12
CA THR A 334 10.78 16.53 -13.89
C THR A 334 9.44 17.25 -14.03
N HIS A 335 8.32 16.51 -13.97
CA HIS A 335 6.98 17.07 -14.09
C HIS A 335 6.10 16.67 -12.91
N ALA A 336 5.09 17.50 -12.65
CA ALA A 336 4.00 17.17 -11.74
C ALA A 336 2.70 17.04 -12.53
N VAL A 337 1.83 16.14 -12.07
CA VAL A 337 0.48 15.97 -12.59
C VAL A 337 -0.51 16.16 -11.44
N THR A 338 -1.55 16.94 -11.69
CA THR A 338 -2.59 17.23 -10.71
C THR A 338 -3.97 16.94 -11.30
N GLY A 339 -4.82 16.26 -10.52
CA GLY A 339 -6.22 16.00 -10.86
C GLY A 339 -7.16 16.79 -9.96
N SER A 340 -8.22 17.36 -10.53
CA SER A 340 -9.10 18.30 -9.82
C SER A 340 -10.60 18.07 -10.05
N ALA A 341 -11.39 18.55 -9.09
CA ALA A 341 -12.83 18.67 -9.17
C ALA A 341 -13.30 19.75 -10.17
N ASP A 342 -12.39 20.49 -10.81
CA ASP A 342 -12.75 21.35 -11.95
C ASP A 342 -12.85 20.60 -13.29
N LYS A 343 -12.80 19.27 -13.25
CA LYS A 343 -12.91 18.39 -14.43
C LYS A 343 -11.69 18.42 -15.34
N THR A 344 -10.58 18.98 -14.89
CA THR A 344 -9.32 18.98 -15.63
C THR A 344 -8.24 18.28 -14.84
N ALA A 345 -7.28 17.72 -15.57
CA ALA A 345 -5.96 17.45 -15.04
C ALA A 345 -4.98 18.45 -15.64
N LYS A 346 -3.89 18.73 -14.94
CA LYS A 346 -2.87 19.70 -15.37
C LYS A 346 -1.49 19.12 -15.26
N ILE A 347 -0.66 19.42 -16.26
CA ILE A 347 0.76 19.03 -16.30
C ILE A 347 1.59 20.28 -16.09
N TRP A 348 2.54 20.15 -15.17
CA TRP A 348 3.41 21.24 -14.74
C TRP A 348 4.86 20.83 -15.00
N ASP A 349 5.59 21.68 -15.71
CA ASP A 349 7.05 21.58 -15.78
C ASP A 349 7.63 22.10 -14.47
N LEU A 350 8.42 21.27 -13.79
CA LEU A 350 9.06 21.64 -12.53
C LEU A 350 10.48 22.20 -12.73
N ALA A 351 11.01 22.17 -13.95
CA ALA A 351 12.31 22.72 -14.31
C ALA A 351 12.18 24.15 -14.87
N THR A 352 11.18 24.43 -15.71
CA THR A 352 10.97 25.77 -16.27
C THR A 352 9.96 26.63 -15.49
N ASP A 353 9.32 26.03 -14.47
CA ASP A 353 8.21 26.65 -13.73
C ASP A 353 7.05 27.11 -14.62
N ASP A 354 6.88 26.49 -15.79
CA ASP A 354 5.78 26.77 -16.68
C ASP A 354 4.61 25.82 -16.44
N PHE A 355 3.41 26.38 -16.63
CA PHE A 355 2.22 25.58 -16.83
C PHE A 355 2.28 25.08 -18.27
N LEU A 356 2.36 23.76 -18.47
CA LEU A 356 2.50 23.22 -19.81
C LEU A 356 1.13 23.07 -20.46
N PHE A 357 0.27 22.25 -19.84
CA PHE A 357 -0.95 21.79 -20.49
C PHE A 357 -2.12 21.64 -19.52
N THR A 358 -3.31 22.07 -19.97
CA THR A 358 -4.58 21.63 -19.37
C THR A 358 -5.01 20.43 -20.17
N LEU A 359 -5.21 19.31 -19.48
CA LEU A 359 -5.79 18.11 -20.03
C LEU A 359 -7.31 18.26 -20.01
N GLU A 360 -7.82 19.03 -20.98
CA GLU A 360 -9.26 19.29 -21.16
C GLU A 360 -9.91 18.15 -21.94
N GLY A 361 -11.04 17.66 -21.44
CA GLY A 361 -11.79 16.60 -22.09
C GLY A 361 -12.62 15.73 -21.15
N HIS A 362 -12.43 15.85 -19.83
CA HIS A 362 -13.30 15.20 -18.87
C HIS A 362 -14.60 16.01 -18.62
N GLY A 363 -15.71 15.30 -18.49
CA GLY A 363 -17.05 15.85 -18.24
C GLY A 363 -17.36 16.10 -16.77
N ASP A 364 -16.57 15.55 -15.84
CA ASP A 364 -16.74 15.62 -14.39
C ASP A 364 -15.39 15.47 -13.64
N TYR A 365 -15.41 15.44 -12.31
CA TYR A 365 -14.24 15.54 -11.43
C TYR A 365 -13.18 14.48 -11.73
N VAL A 366 -11.91 14.90 -11.82
CA VAL A 366 -10.77 13.98 -11.88
C VAL A 366 -10.44 13.53 -10.47
N ASN A 367 -10.63 12.24 -10.20
CA ASN A 367 -10.50 11.66 -8.86
C ASN A 367 -9.09 11.15 -8.58
N SER A 368 -8.42 10.60 -9.60
CA SER A 368 -7.10 9.99 -9.46
C SER A 368 -6.23 10.23 -10.70
N VAL A 369 -4.92 10.32 -10.48
CA VAL A 369 -3.91 10.54 -11.53
C VAL A 369 -2.75 9.59 -11.32
N CYS A 370 -2.23 9.04 -12.42
CA CYS A 370 -1.10 8.13 -12.39
C CYS A 370 -0.19 8.36 -13.61
N VAL A 371 1.11 8.24 -13.41
CA VAL A 371 2.09 8.30 -14.49
C VAL A 371 2.36 6.89 -15.00
N VAL A 372 2.27 6.69 -16.31
CA VAL A 372 2.57 5.40 -16.95
C VAL A 372 4.08 5.27 -17.16
N ASP A 373 4.66 6.31 -17.73
CA ASP A 373 6.06 6.46 -18.07
C ASP A 373 6.36 7.96 -18.21
N ASN A 374 7.59 8.34 -18.54
CA ASN A 374 7.95 9.77 -18.70
C ASN A 374 7.37 10.43 -19.97
N ALA A 375 6.47 9.77 -20.71
CA ALA A 375 5.81 10.28 -21.91
C ALA A 375 4.27 10.28 -21.82
N ARG A 376 3.67 9.48 -20.93
CA ARG A 376 2.22 9.25 -20.86
C ARG A 376 1.68 9.38 -19.44
N VAL A 377 0.52 10.02 -19.34
CA VAL A 377 -0.22 10.22 -18.09
C VAL A 377 -1.62 9.65 -18.22
N LEU A 378 -2.11 9.08 -17.13
CA LEU A 378 -3.47 8.58 -17.00
C LEU A 378 -4.26 9.40 -15.99
N THR A 379 -5.51 9.68 -16.34
CA THR A 379 -6.46 10.37 -15.48
C THR A 379 -7.73 9.55 -15.40
N ALA A 380 -8.31 9.45 -14.20
CA ALA A 380 -9.59 8.81 -13.95
C ALA A 380 -10.60 9.82 -13.42
N SER A 381 -11.80 9.82 -13.98
CA SER A 381 -12.83 10.82 -13.69
C SER A 381 -14.18 10.22 -13.33
N ARG A 382 -14.98 11.05 -12.66
CA ARG A 382 -16.41 10.83 -12.42
C ARG A 382 -17.25 10.85 -13.68
N ASP A 383 -16.72 11.25 -14.83
CA ASP A 383 -17.45 11.14 -16.10
C ASP A 383 -17.50 9.72 -16.68
N ALA A 384 -17.09 8.73 -15.89
CA ALA A 384 -16.98 7.32 -16.29
C ALA A 384 -15.92 7.05 -17.36
N THR A 385 -14.99 7.98 -17.60
CA THR A 385 -13.89 7.80 -18.55
C THR A 385 -12.55 7.87 -17.85
N ALA A 386 -11.60 7.07 -18.35
CA ALA A 386 -10.19 7.29 -18.11
C ALA A 386 -9.55 7.78 -19.40
N LYS A 387 -8.56 8.67 -19.31
CA LYS A 387 -7.93 9.26 -20.49
C LYS A 387 -6.42 9.11 -20.43
N VAL A 388 -5.84 8.76 -21.57
CA VAL A 388 -4.39 8.67 -21.79
C VAL A 388 -3.95 9.94 -22.49
N TRP A 389 -2.99 10.63 -21.91
CA TRP A 389 -2.49 11.89 -22.42
C TRP A 389 -1.02 11.78 -22.74
N ARG A 390 -0.58 12.48 -23.78
CA ARG A 390 0.84 12.74 -23.97
C ARG A 390 1.30 13.79 -22.99
N LEU A 391 2.37 13.51 -22.28
CA LEU A 391 2.97 14.42 -21.32
C LEU A 391 3.61 15.64 -22.00
N ASP A 392 4.27 15.43 -23.13
CA ASP A 392 5.03 16.46 -23.87
C ASP A 392 4.17 17.47 -24.65
N THR A 393 2.90 17.14 -24.91
CA THR A 393 1.99 17.97 -25.72
C THR A 393 0.66 18.23 -25.04
N GLY A 394 0.36 17.54 -23.94
CA GLY A 394 -0.94 17.57 -23.26
C GLY A 394 -2.10 17.06 -24.11
N LYS A 395 -1.82 16.49 -25.28
CA LYS A 395 -2.85 16.02 -26.20
C LYS A 395 -3.43 14.72 -25.70
N LEU A 396 -4.75 14.63 -25.76
CA LEU A 396 -5.47 13.37 -25.58
C LEU A 396 -5.00 12.39 -26.65
N LEU A 397 -4.36 11.31 -26.23
CA LEU A 397 -4.03 10.20 -27.12
C LEU A 397 -5.25 9.34 -27.34
N ARG A 398 -5.91 8.99 -26.23
CA ARG A 398 -6.96 7.99 -26.18
C ARG A 398 -7.90 8.29 -25.03
N THR A 399 -9.18 8.08 -25.26
CA THR A 399 -10.14 7.90 -24.18
C THR A 399 -10.39 6.40 -24.01
N LEU A 400 -10.27 5.93 -22.77
CA LEU A 400 -10.72 4.63 -22.30
C LEU A 400 -12.20 4.78 -21.92
N GLU A 401 -13.08 4.65 -22.90
CA GLU A 401 -14.53 4.82 -22.77
C GLU A 401 -15.31 3.78 -23.57
N ARG A 402 -16.63 3.77 -23.36
CA ARG A 402 -17.56 2.95 -24.14
C ARG A 402 -17.61 3.46 -25.57
N HIS A 403 -17.39 2.58 -26.55
CA HIS A 403 -17.49 2.91 -27.98
C HIS A 403 -18.61 2.10 -28.64
N GLU A 404 -19.19 2.59 -29.74
CA GLU A 404 -20.22 1.84 -30.50
C GLU A 404 -19.76 0.43 -30.93
N HIS A 405 -18.46 0.25 -31.18
CA HIS A 405 -17.87 -1.05 -31.51
C HIS A 405 -17.37 -1.86 -30.30
N TYR A 406 -17.27 -1.24 -29.12
CA TYR A 406 -16.78 -1.84 -27.88
C TYR A 406 -17.66 -1.37 -26.71
N PRO A 407 -18.76 -2.09 -26.40
CA PRO A 407 -19.76 -1.65 -25.42
C PRO A 407 -19.27 -1.68 -23.96
N GLU A 408 -18.02 -2.08 -23.70
CA GLU A 408 -17.47 -2.38 -22.38
C GLU A 408 -16.81 -1.19 -21.66
N GLY A 409 -17.31 0.03 -21.83
CA GLY A 409 -16.85 1.17 -21.01
C GLY A 409 -17.44 1.19 -19.61
N HIS A 410 -16.91 2.06 -18.74
CA HIS A 410 -17.53 2.31 -17.45
C HIS A 410 -18.82 3.11 -17.62
N GLU A 411 -19.83 2.83 -16.77
CA GLU A 411 -21.14 3.51 -16.79
C GLU A 411 -21.28 4.54 -15.65
N HIS A 412 -20.38 4.48 -14.66
CA HIS A 412 -20.35 5.38 -13.52
C HIS A 412 -18.92 5.80 -13.18
N TYR A 413 -18.79 6.61 -12.14
CA TYR A 413 -17.58 7.30 -11.70
C TYR A 413 -16.39 6.36 -11.51
N ILE A 414 -15.25 6.71 -12.10
CA ILE A 414 -13.98 6.05 -11.79
C ILE A 414 -13.38 6.71 -10.54
N GLU A 415 -13.07 5.89 -9.53
CA GLU A 415 -12.54 6.36 -8.24
C GLU A 415 -11.02 6.24 -8.16
N SER A 416 -10.45 5.15 -8.66
CA SER A 416 -9.02 4.88 -8.60
C SER A 416 -8.49 4.36 -9.92
N ILE A 417 -7.22 4.63 -10.17
CA ILE A 417 -6.49 4.20 -11.36
C ILE A 417 -5.06 3.84 -11.00
N CYS A 418 -4.58 2.75 -11.57
CA CYS A 418 -3.17 2.36 -11.48
C CYS A 418 -2.68 1.75 -12.79
N VAL A 419 -1.37 1.54 -12.87
CA VAL A 419 -0.69 1.05 -14.07
C VAL A 419 0.06 -0.22 -13.71
N THR A 420 0.10 -1.16 -14.66
CA THR A 420 0.97 -2.33 -14.52
C THR A 420 2.44 -1.94 -14.52
N PRO A 421 3.31 -2.65 -13.80
CA PRO A 421 4.76 -2.36 -13.76
C PRO A 421 5.45 -2.33 -15.14
N ASP A 422 4.89 -3.02 -16.14
CA ASP A 422 5.38 -3.02 -17.52
C ASP A 422 4.97 -1.78 -18.33
N GLY A 423 4.10 -0.91 -17.79
CA GLY A 423 3.63 0.32 -18.43
C GLY A 423 2.66 0.11 -19.61
N ASN A 424 2.15 -1.11 -19.82
CA ASN A 424 1.32 -1.42 -20.99
C ASN A 424 -0.18 -1.36 -20.70
N ARG A 425 -0.58 -1.58 -19.45
CA ARG A 425 -1.99 -1.71 -19.08
C ARG A 425 -2.38 -0.73 -17.99
N ALA A 426 -3.55 -0.13 -18.16
CA ALA A 426 -4.20 0.72 -17.16
C ALA A 426 -5.33 -0.07 -16.51
N LEU A 427 -5.47 0.10 -15.20
CA LEU A 427 -6.53 -0.52 -14.44
C LEU A 427 -7.37 0.56 -13.78
N THR A 428 -8.68 0.51 -13.99
CA THR A 428 -9.64 1.48 -13.48
C THR A 428 -10.63 0.80 -12.53
N ALA A 429 -10.90 1.40 -11.39
CA ALA A 429 -11.94 0.98 -10.45
C ALA A 429 -13.10 1.97 -10.46
N SER A 430 -14.32 1.47 -10.60
CA SER A 430 -15.50 2.30 -10.82
C SER A 430 -16.66 1.98 -9.88
N ARG A 431 -17.50 2.99 -9.69
CA ARG A 431 -18.80 2.90 -9.04
C ARG A 431 -19.87 2.16 -9.85
N ASP A 432 -19.56 1.71 -11.05
CA ASP A 432 -20.44 0.78 -11.79
C ASP A 432 -20.24 -0.68 -11.36
N TYR A 433 -19.53 -0.90 -10.26
CA TYR A 433 -19.28 -2.20 -9.65
C TYR A 433 -18.30 -3.07 -10.45
N SER A 434 -17.61 -2.48 -11.42
CA SER A 434 -16.56 -3.16 -12.18
C SER A 434 -15.21 -2.50 -11.99
N ALA A 435 -14.16 -3.31 -12.16
CA ALA A 435 -12.87 -2.80 -12.56
C ALA A 435 -12.61 -3.18 -14.01
N LYS A 436 -11.83 -2.38 -14.73
CA LYS A 436 -11.51 -2.66 -16.14
C LYS A 436 -10.02 -2.55 -16.38
N VAL A 437 -9.52 -3.43 -17.24
CA VAL A 437 -8.13 -3.50 -17.66
C VAL A 437 -8.06 -3.09 -19.11
N TRP A 438 -7.28 -2.07 -19.38
CA TRP A 438 -7.18 -1.45 -20.69
C TRP A 438 -5.78 -1.59 -21.23
N HIS A 439 -5.65 -1.94 -22.49
CA HIS A 439 -4.38 -1.78 -23.18
C HIS A 439 -4.22 -0.31 -23.56
N ILE A 440 -3.20 0.34 -23.01
CA ILE A 440 -3.05 1.81 -23.06
C ILE A 440 -2.97 2.32 -24.51
N ASP A 441 -2.16 1.68 -25.37
CA ASP A 441 -1.94 2.19 -26.74
C ASP A 441 -3.15 2.02 -27.68
N THR A 442 -3.88 0.92 -27.50
CA THR A 442 -5.03 0.59 -28.35
C THR A 442 -6.33 1.14 -27.81
N ALA A 443 -6.35 1.58 -26.54
CA ALA A 443 -7.54 1.99 -25.80
C ALA A 443 -8.62 0.91 -25.72
N LYS A 444 -8.25 -0.35 -25.98
CA LYS A 444 -9.18 -1.47 -25.91
C LYS A 444 -9.29 -1.93 -24.49
N CYS A 445 -10.53 -2.08 -24.01
CA CYS A 445 -10.80 -2.90 -22.85
C CYS A 445 -10.33 -4.32 -23.18
N VAL A 446 -9.32 -4.80 -22.46
CA VAL A 446 -8.81 -6.15 -22.60
C VAL A 446 -9.60 -7.07 -21.70
N LEU A 447 -9.87 -6.62 -20.47
CA LEU A 447 -10.60 -7.40 -19.48
C LEU A 447 -11.59 -6.48 -18.75
N THR A 448 -12.81 -6.97 -18.60
CA THR A 448 -13.77 -6.41 -17.65
C THR A 448 -13.81 -7.32 -16.43
N LEU A 449 -13.40 -6.79 -15.29
CA LEU A 449 -13.36 -7.47 -14.00
C LEU A 449 -14.70 -7.26 -13.30
N GLU A 450 -15.69 -8.04 -13.77
CA GLU A 450 -17.05 -8.05 -13.26
C GLU A 450 -17.22 -9.09 -12.16
N GLY A 451 -17.83 -8.68 -11.05
CA GLY A 451 -18.09 -9.57 -9.93
C GLY A 451 -18.26 -8.88 -8.59
N HIS A 452 -17.96 -7.58 -8.49
CA HIS A 452 -18.39 -6.77 -7.35
C HIS A 452 -19.87 -6.41 -7.46
N THR A 453 -20.56 -6.24 -6.33
CA THR A 453 -22.00 -5.91 -6.29
C THR A 453 -22.29 -4.48 -5.83
N ASP A 454 -21.24 -3.73 -5.49
CA ASP A 454 -21.27 -2.31 -5.11
C ASP A 454 -19.95 -1.64 -5.54
N TRP A 455 -19.80 -0.34 -5.25
CA TRP A 455 -18.74 0.53 -5.81
C TRP A 455 -17.34 0.00 -5.61
N VAL A 456 -16.55 -0.11 -6.68
CA VAL A 456 -15.12 -0.38 -6.55
C VAL A 456 -14.41 0.93 -6.23
N ASN A 457 -13.89 1.03 -5.00
CA ASN A 457 -13.33 2.26 -4.44
C ASN A 457 -11.85 2.42 -4.75
N ASP A 458 -11.10 1.31 -4.76
CA ASP A 458 -9.65 1.35 -4.94
C ASP A 458 -9.13 0.14 -5.72
N ILE A 459 -7.97 0.32 -6.35
CA ILE A 459 -7.34 -0.70 -7.18
C ILE A 459 -5.82 -0.60 -7.16
N CYS A 460 -5.15 -1.73 -7.00
CA CYS A 460 -3.69 -1.82 -7.11
C CYS A 460 -3.28 -3.03 -7.95
N VAL A 461 -2.02 -3.03 -8.39
CA VAL A 461 -1.43 -4.10 -9.20
C VAL A 461 -0.25 -4.70 -8.47
N THR A 462 -0.15 -6.01 -8.54
CA THR A 462 1.03 -6.76 -8.07
C THR A 462 2.31 -6.31 -8.78
N PRO A 463 3.48 -6.29 -8.11
CA PRO A 463 4.75 -5.88 -8.71
C PRO A 463 5.22 -6.75 -9.89
N ASP A 464 4.70 -7.98 -10.03
CA ASP A 464 4.94 -8.83 -11.20
C ASP A 464 4.03 -8.49 -12.40
N GLY A 465 3.04 -7.60 -12.21
CA GLY A 465 2.08 -7.17 -13.21
C GLY A 465 1.02 -8.21 -13.60
N LYS A 466 0.94 -9.34 -12.90
CA LYS A 466 0.06 -10.46 -13.29
C LYS A 466 -1.31 -10.44 -12.65
N ARG A 467 -1.45 -9.78 -11.50
CA ARG A 467 -2.71 -9.71 -10.76
C ARG A 467 -3.12 -8.29 -10.43
N ALA A 468 -4.42 -8.05 -10.52
CA ALA A 468 -5.07 -6.84 -10.02
C ALA A 468 -5.76 -7.13 -8.71
N LEU A 469 -5.87 -6.11 -7.88
CA LEU A 469 -6.56 -6.17 -6.62
C LEU A 469 -7.50 -4.99 -6.49
N THR A 470 -8.77 -5.26 -6.24
CA THR A 470 -9.83 -4.26 -6.14
C THR A 470 -10.43 -4.28 -4.74
N ALA A 471 -10.76 -3.11 -4.19
CA ALA A 471 -11.53 -2.96 -2.96
C ALA A 471 -12.89 -2.35 -3.28
N SER A 472 -13.97 -2.88 -2.70
CA SER A 472 -15.33 -2.46 -3.00
C SER A 472 -16.19 -2.19 -1.78
N GLY A 473 -17.20 -1.34 -1.99
CA GLY A 473 -18.35 -1.12 -1.12
C GLY A 473 -19.22 -2.35 -0.91
N ASP A 474 -19.01 -3.45 -1.65
CA ASP A 474 -19.75 -4.70 -1.41
C ASP A 474 -19.20 -5.49 -0.23
N ASN A 475 -18.30 -4.86 0.53
CA ASN A 475 -17.60 -5.44 1.67
C ASN A 475 -16.65 -6.57 1.28
N SER A 476 -16.24 -6.62 0.01
CA SER A 476 -15.20 -7.51 -0.47
C SER A 476 -14.08 -6.73 -1.12
N ALA A 477 -12.95 -7.40 -1.19
CA ALA A 477 -11.95 -7.09 -2.20
C ALA A 477 -11.86 -8.27 -3.17
N LYS A 478 -11.35 -8.07 -4.37
CA LYS A 478 -11.19 -9.16 -5.34
C LYS A 478 -9.79 -9.12 -5.93
N VAL A 479 -9.28 -10.30 -6.23
CA VAL A 479 -7.99 -10.55 -6.87
C VAL A 479 -8.29 -11.14 -8.22
N TRP A 480 -7.75 -10.50 -9.24
CA TRP A 480 -8.07 -10.82 -10.62
C TRP A 480 -6.82 -11.23 -11.35
N ASN A 481 -6.99 -12.19 -12.25
CA ASN A 481 -5.95 -12.56 -13.18
C ASN A 481 -5.94 -11.55 -14.31
N LEU A 482 -4.80 -10.88 -14.51
CA LEU A 482 -4.67 -9.96 -15.62
C LEU A 482 -4.46 -10.67 -16.95
N VAL A 483 -4.30 -11.99 -17.00
CA VAL A 483 -4.20 -12.73 -18.27
C VAL A 483 -5.57 -12.92 -18.92
N ASP A 484 -6.57 -13.36 -18.15
CA ASP A 484 -7.90 -13.75 -18.66
C ASP A 484 -9.07 -13.00 -18.01
N GLY A 485 -8.81 -12.13 -17.03
CA GLY A 485 -9.82 -11.31 -16.35
C GLY A 485 -10.68 -12.08 -15.36
N THR A 486 -10.38 -13.34 -15.12
CA THR A 486 -11.11 -14.13 -14.14
C THR A 486 -10.84 -13.58 -12.75
N CYS A 487 -11.90 -13.52 -11.94
CA CYS A 487 -11.74 -13.35 -10.51
C CYS A 487 -11.04 -14.61 -9.99
N ILE A 488 -9.74 -14.51 -9.74
CA ILE A 488 -8.99 -15.63 -9.14
C ILE A 488 -9.55 -15.84 -7.74
N LEU A 489 -9.71 -14.75 -6.99
CA LEU A 489 -10.09 -14.83 -5.58
C LEU A 489 -11.02 -13.67 -5.20
N THR A 490 -12.15 -13.96 -4.53
CA THR A 490 -12.92 -12.91 -3.85
C THR A 490 -12.56 -12.91 -2.38
N LEU A 491 -11.87 -11.84 -1.98
CA LEU A 491 -11.47 -11.52 -0.62
C LEU A 491 -12.72 -11.09 0.16
N GLU A 492 -13.56 -12.05 0.51
CA GLU A 492 -14.81 -11.82 1.22
C GLU A 492 -14.62 -11.78 2.72
N GLY A 493 -15.42 -10.95 3.36
CA GLY A 493 -15.72 -11.10 4.78
C GLY A 493 -15.73 -9.78 5.52
N HIS A 494 -15.32 -8.66 4.93
CA HIS A 494 -15.61 -7.38 5.56
C HIS A 494 -17.13 -7.23 5.72
N THR A 495 -17.57 -6.53 6.76
CA THR A 495 -19.01 -6.33 7.01
C THR A 495 -19.52 -4.96 6.54
N TYR A 496 -18.61 -4.10 6.09
CA TYR A 496 -18.83 -2.78 5.51
C TYR A 496 -17.77 -2.51 4.43
N TRP A 497 -17.89 -1.34 3.79
CA TRP A 497 -17.16 -0.98 2.59
C TRP A 497 -15.64 -1.10 2.73
N VAL A 498 -15.02 -1.85 1.83
CA VAL A 498 -13.57 -1.83 1.67
C VAL A 498 -13.20 -0.58 0.86
N ASN A 499 -12.48 0.33 1.50
CA ASN A 499 -12.14 1.64 0.91
C ASN A 499 -10.75 1.66 0.28
N GLY A 500 -9.84 0.79 0.71
CA GLY A 500 -8.45 0.84 0.28
C GLY A 500 -7.83 -0.55 0.19
N ILE A 501 -6.88 -0.69 -0.72
CA ILE A 501 -6.16 -1.94 -0.93
C ILE A 501 -4.73 -1.68 -1.36
N CYS A 502 -3.79 -2.43 -0.80
CA CYS A 502 -2.40 -2.37 -1.22
C CYS A 502 -1.78 -3.76 -1.22
N VAL A 503 -0.65 -3.89 -1.90
CA VAL A 503 0.04 -5.15 -2.12
C VAL A 503 1.49 -5.06 -1.67
N THR A 504 2.01 -6.16 -1.16
CA THR A 504 3.44 -6.29 -0.84
C THR A 504 4.33 -6.02 -2.06
N PRO A 505 5.57 -5.51 -1.85
CA PRO A 505 6.60 -5.44 -2.89
C PRO A 505 6.98 -6.79 -3.51
N CYS A 506 6.83 -7.89 -2.76
CA CYS A 506 7.00 -9.23 -3.31
C CYS A 506 5.79 -9.71 -4.12
N GLY A 507 4.67 -8.99 -4.08
CA GLY A 507 3.45 -9.31 -4.81
C GLY A 507 2.64 -10.48 -4.27
N LYS A 508 3.09 -11.10 -3.19
CA LYS A 508 2.50 -12.34 -2.66
C LYS A 508 1.23 -12.09 -1.87
N ARG A 509 1.02 -10.87 -1.39
CA ARG A 509 0.04 -10.60 -0.35
C ARG A 509 -0.58 -9.23 -0.46
N ALA A 510 -1.81 -9.13 -0.02
CA ALA A 510 -2.59 -7.90 -0.02
C ALA A 510 -3.02 -7.48 1.38
N ILE A 511 -3.18 -6.18 1.56
CA ILE A 511 -3.85 -5.59 2.69
C ILE A 511 -5.09 -4.87 2.16
N THR A 512 -6.24 -5.09 2.76
CA THR A 512 -7.46 -4.33 2.55
C THR A 512 -7.77 -3.50 3.78
N ALA A 513 -8.43 -2.36 3.62
CA ALA A 513 -8.91 -1.53 4.72
C ALA A 513 -10.40 -1.23 4.53
N SER A 514 -11.22 -1.45 5.55
CA SER A 514 -12.67 -1.32 5.47
C SER A 514 -13.28 -0.48 6.60
N GLN A 515 -14.43 0.11 6.29
CA GLN A 515 -15.31 0.84 7.20
C GLN A 515 -15.92 -0.06 8.28
N ASP A 516 -15.77 -1.37 8.17
CA ASP A 516 -16.14 -2.28 9.25
C ASP A 516 -15.18 -2.17 10.42
N LYS A 517 -14.32 -1.15 10.43
CA LYS A 517 -13.23 -0.94 11.38
C LYS A 517 -12.26 -2.12 11.32
N THR A 518 -12.20 -2.80 10.18
CA THR A 518 -11.36 -3.96 9.93
C THR A 518 -10.51 -3.75 8.67
N ALA A 519 -9.20 -3.88 8.72
CA ALA A 519 -8.29 -4.12 7.62
C ALA A 519 -7.88 -5.60 7.51
N ARG A 520 -7.76 -6.21 6.33
CA ARG A 520 -7.49 -7.67 6.21
C ARG A 520 -6.24 -7.95 5.40
N VAL A 521 -5.55 -9.06 5.69
CA VAL A 521 -4.33 -9.49 5.01
C VAL A 521 -4.71 -10.77 4.32
N TRP A 522 -4.35 -10.80 3.07
CA TRP A 522 -4.75 -11.86 2.19
C TRP A 522 -3.51 -12.37 1.52
N ASN A 523 -3.41 -13.68 1.45
CA ASN A 523 -2.48 -14.25 0.51
C ASN A 523 -3.08 -14.31 -0.87
N LEU A 524 -2.20 -14.15 -1.83
CA LEU A 524 -2.54 -14.23 -3.23
C LEU A 524 -1.98 -15.51 -3.85
N GLU A 525 -1.03 -16.21 -3.22
CA GLU A 525 -0.32 -17.35 -3.83
C GLU A 525 -1.08 -18.70 -3.81
N GLU A 526 -2.10 -18.90 -2.98
CA GLU A 526 -2.85 -20.16 -2.94
C GLU A 526 -4.26 -20.07 -3.53
N GLU A 527 -4.71 -21.16 -4.17
CA GLU A 527 -6.07 -21.33 -4.69
C GLU A 527 -7.14 -21.33 -3.58
N MET A 528 -6.74 -21.71 -2.35
CA MET A 528 -7.60 -21.61 -1.19
C MET A 528 -7.33 -20.30 -0.48
N GLN A 529 -8.31 -19.40 -0.55
CA GLN A 529 -8.23 -18.09 0.07
C GLN A 529 -8.05 -18.21 1.56
N THR A 530 -6.98 -17.59 2.01
CA THR A 530 -6.67 -17.58 3.41
C THR A 530 -6.57 -16.16 3.90
N GLN A 531 -7.67 -15.85 4.55
CA GLN A 531 -7.99 -14.57 5.07
C GLN A 531 -7.46 -14.52 6.49
N LEU A 532 -6.47 -13.67 6.70
CA LEU A 532 -6.45 -13.01 7.98
C LEU A 532 -7.60 -12.03 8.00
N ARG A 533 -8.62 -12.36 8.79
CA ARG A 533 -9.24 -11.28 9.53
C ARG A 533 -8.16 -10.81 10.42
N LEU A 534 -7.82 -9.57 10.27
CA LEU A 534 -6.96 -8.99 11.26
C LEU A 534 -7.67 -8.60 12.53
N HIS A 535 -9.03 -8.71 12.65
CA HIS A 535 -10.01 -8.29 13.70
C HIS A 535 -11.49 -8.25 13.06
N ALA A 536 -12.61 -7.86 13.68
CA ALA A 536 -13.97 -8.51 13.71
C ALA A 536 -15.18 -7.70 14.33
N ASP A 537 -16.25 -8.24 14.94
CA ASP A 537 -17.29 -7.36 15.56
C ASP A 537 -18.21 -8.04 16.57
N ASN A 538 -18.60 -7.27 17.60
CA ASN A 538 -19.46 -7.64 18.72
C ASN A 538 -20.92 -7.73 18.27
N GLY A 539 -21.39 -8.96 18.08
CA GLY A 539 -22.75 -9.43 18.36
C GLY A 539 -23.95 -8.59 17.92
N SER A 540 -24.60 -9.03 16.85
CA SER A 540 -26.05 -9.29 16.89
C SER A 540 -26.31 -10.66 16.26
N GLN A 541 -26.95 -11.53 17.03
CA GLN A 541 -27.26 -12.91 16.69
C GLN A 541 -27.97 -13.05 15.35
N GLU A 542 -27.45 -13.94 14.50
CA GLU A 542 -28.22 -15.01 13.88
C GLU A 542 -27.24 -16.13 13.47
N ALA A 543 -27.14 -17.14 14.34
CA ALA A 543 -26.60 -18.43 13.95
C ALA A 543 -27.72 -19.23 13.30
N SER A 544 -27.48 -19.80 12.11
CA SER A 544 -27.68 -21.24 11.82
C SER A 544 -27.76 -21.50 10.30
N LEU A 545 -26.80 -22.26 9.76
CA LEU A 545 -27.00 -23.63 9.23
C LEU A 545 -25.83 -24.07 8.33
N LEU A 546 -24.99 -24.94 8.90
CA LEU A 546 -24.38 -26.17 8.33
C LEU A 546 -23.40 -26.07 7.13
N GLY A 547 -22.47 -27.01 6.91
CA GLY A 547 -21.95 -28.02 7.79
C GLY A 547 -21.71 -29.47 7.33
N ARG A 548 -20.46 -29.89 7.54
CA ARG A 548 -19.75 -31.15 7.92
C ARG A 548 -19.30 -32.36 7.12
N TRP A 549 -17.95 -32.49 6.95
CA TRP A 549 -17.05 -33.66 6.74
C TRP A 549 -16.25 -34.00 5.46
N LEU A 550 -15.00 -33.59 5.33
CA LEU A 550 -13.85 -34.45 4.93
C LEU A 550 -14.02 -35.93 4.45
N SER A 551 -13.13 -36.26 3.48
CA SER A 551 -12.23 -37.44 3.39
C SER A 551 -12.69 -38.76 2.77
N ARG A 552 -11.90 -39.27 1.80
CA ARG A 552 -10.80 -40.27 2.00
C ARG A 552 -10.23 -40.78 0.66
N SER A 553 -8.93 -40.58 0.43
CA SER A 553 -7.89 -41.60 0.18
C SER A 553 -6.60 -40.91 -0.23
#